data_AF-A0A815ITH6-F1
#
_entry.id   AF-A0A815ITH6-F1
#
_cell.length_a   1.000
_cell.length_b   1.000
_cell.length_c   1.000
_cell.angle_alpha   90.00
_cell.angle_beta   90.00
_cell.angle_gamma   90.00
#
_symmetry.space_group_name_H-M   'P 1'
#
loop_
_entity.id
_entity.type
_entity.pdbx_description
1 polymer ?
#
loop_
_entity_poly.entity_id
_entity_poly.type
_entity_poly.pdbx_seq_one_letter_code
_entity_poly.pdbx_strand_id
1 'polypeptide(L)'
;MSKIGINNNYVHRPKVNRSEIISNIECLFHHASGIHNELTDFTKWDDDSATLNKELRILEPKQLALASDLKSVTEKFFYRTIKSSKFESYEDDEILRNLANDKSIYITRPDKGRGVVILDKMQYINKVETILNDNTKFTRLDKDPTITRKNSLTTLLREIKNEGCITEQEYQRFRPVGSIPARLYGLPKTHKIGVPIRPIISCLQSYNYGLAKFLANIITPLRNSKYSLKNTDEFLTFLKSNPQLAKFKMISFDIESLFTNIPVKETIDIICDKLYRTKHKSKLFIPE
;
A
#
# COMPACT_ATOMS: atom_id res chain seq x y z
N MET A 1 1.32 14.91 46.50
CA MET A 1 -0.11 15.28 46.58
C MET A 1 -0.22 16.78 46.33
N SER A 2 -0.78 17.17 45.18
CA SER A 2 -1.52 18.41 44.96
C SER A 2 -2.06 18.39 43.53
N LYS A 3 -3.39 18.22 43.40
CA LYS A 3 -4.14 18.34 42.15
C LYS A 3 -4.56 19.80 42.02
N ILE A 4 -4.21 20.45 40.92
CA ILE A 4 -4.82 21.73 40.51
C ILE A 4 -5.85 21.39 39.44
N GLY A 5 -7.13 21.57 39.80
CA GLY A 5 -8.25 21.42 38.89
C GLY A 5 -8.35 22.62 37.95
N ILE A 6 -8.61 22.37 36.67
CA ILE A 6 -9.00 23.40 35.71
C ILE A 6 -10.36 23.01 35.13
N ASN A 7 -11.28 23.95 35.26
CA ASN A 7 -12.68 23.94 34.84
C ASN A 7 -12.92 23.37 33.43
N ASN A 8 -13.89 22.46 33.34
CA ASN A 8 -14.49 22.02 32.08
C ASN A 8 -15.42 23.11 31.53
N ASN A 9 -14.88 24.06 30.77
CA ASN A 9 -15.68 24.78 29.78
C ASN A 9 -15.67 23.99 28.47
N TYR A 10 -16.75 23.26 28.22
CA TYR A 10 -17.02 22.58 26.96
C TYR A 10 -17.18 23.62 25.83
N VAL A 11 -16.06 23.97 25.19
CA VAL A 11 -16.08 24.59 23.87
C VAL A 11 -16.40 23.47 22.87
N HIS A 12 -17.56 23.57 22.21
CA HIS A 12 -17.94 22.73 21.08
C HIS A 12 -16.80 22.77 20.05
N ARG A 13 -15.93 21.75 20.04
CA ARG A 13 -14.95 21.58 18.96
C ARG A 13 -15.72 21.10 17.73
N PRO A 14 -15.60 21.75 16.56
CA PRO A 14 -16.19 21.24 15.33
C PRO A 14 -15.68 19.81 15.08
N LYS A 15 -16.54 18.92 14.60
CA LYS A 15 -16.14 17.56 14.18
C LYS A 15 -15.20 17.70 12.99
N VAL A 16 -13.90 17.74 13.29
CA VAL A 16 -12.84 17.81 12.30
C VAL A 16 -12.78 16.47 11.55
N ASN A 17 -12.96 16.52 10.23
CA ASN A 17 -12.81 15.35 9.38
C ASN A 17 -11.32 15.00 9.26
N ARG A 18 -10.85 14.12 10.17
CA ARG A 18 -9.43 13.75 10.28
C ARG A 18 -8.87 13.15 8.99
N SER A 19 -9.68 12.51 8.15
CA SER A 19 -9.24 11.94 6.86
C SER A 19 -8.92 13.02 5.83
N GLU A 20 -9.73 14.08 5.78
CA GLU A 20 -9.54 15.21 4.88
C GLU A 20 -8.28 16.01 5.24
N ILE A 21 -8.01 16.23 6.52
CA ILE A 21 -6.77 16.89 6.96
C ILE A 21 -5.53 16.08 6.59
N ILE A 22 -5.57 14.76 6.77
CA ILE A 22 -4.43 13.91 6.45
C ILE A 22 -4.21 13.85 4.95
N SER A 23 -5.29 13.79 4.16
CA SER A 23 -5.23 13.92 2.69
C SER A 23 -4.57 15.24 2.29
N ASN A 24 -4.92 16.34 2.95
CA ASN A 24 -4.33 17.65 2.67
C ASN A 24 -2.85 17.74 3.07
N ILE A 25 -2.45 17.08 4.16
CA ILE A 25 -1.03 16.95 4.58
C ILE A 25 -0.27 16.10 3.56
N GLU A 26 -0.79 14.94 3.16
CA GLU A 26 -0.19 14.09 2.13
C GLU A 26 -0.05 14.86 0.81
N CYS A 27 -1.10 15.57 0.38
CA CYS A 27 -1.09 16.38 -0.85
C CYS A 27 -0.06 17.52 -0.78
N LEU A 28 0.07 18.20 0.37
CA LEU A 28 1.08 19.22 0.61
C LEU A 28 2.50 18.63 0.49
N PHE A 29 2.76 17.49 1.13
CA PHE A 29 4.06 16.82 1.04
C PHE A 29 4.34 16.31 -0.38
N HIS A 30 3.34 15.80 -1.09
CA HIS A 30 3.48 15.39 -2.49
C HIS A 30 3.79 16.56 -3.42
N HIS A 31 3.12 17.71 -3.25
CA HIS A 31 3.38 18.92 -4.03
C HIS A 31 4.76 19.51 -3.75
N ALA A 32 5.16 19.60 -2.48
CA ALA A 32 6.44 20.18 -2.08
C ALA A 32 7.65 19.28 -2.42
N SER A 33 7.46 17.95 -2.48
CA SER A 33 8.53 16.98 -2.79
C SER A 33 8.65 16.61 -4.27
N GLY A 34 7.75 17.07 -5.14
CA GLY A 34 7.71 16.70 -6.56
C GLY A 34 7.42 15.20 -6.80
N ILE A 35 6.99 14.46 -5.79
CA ILE A 35 6.68 13.03 -5.88
C ILE A 35 5.25 12.89 -6.41
N HIS A 36 5.09 12.93 -7.73
CA HIS A 36 3.83 12.63 -8.41
C HIS A 36 3.59 11.11 -8.45
N ASN A 37 2.99 10.54 -7.40
CA ASN A 37 2.35 9.23 -7.48
C ASN A 37 1.09 9.20 -6.60
N GLU A 38 -0.03 8.86 -7.25
CA GLU A 38 -1.38 8.48 -6.78
C GLU A 38 -1.82 8.89 -5.36
N LEU A 39 -2.77 9.83 -5.32
CA LEU A 39 -3.58 10.15 -4.14
C LEU A 39 -4.35 8.90 -3.66
N THR A 40 -4.31 8.63 -2.36
CA THR A 40 -5.03 7.51 -1.74
C THR A 40 -6.54 7.72 -1.80
N ASP A 41 -7.32 6.67 -2.10
CA ASP A 41 -8.80 6.70 -1.93
C ASP A 41 -9.14 6.52 -0.44
N PHE A 42 -9.70 7.56 0.17
CA PHE A 42 -9.92 7.70 1.61
C PHE A 42 -11.24 7.11 2.12
N THR A 43 -12.02 6.42 1.28
CA THR A 43 -13.37 5.96 1.65
C THR A 43 -13.41 4.68 2.50
N LYS A 44 -12.26 4.08 2.84
CA LYS A 44 -12.21 2.83 3.61
C LYS A 44 -11.03 2.77 4.60
N TRP A 45 -11.07 3.50 5.71
CA TRP A 45 -10.48 3.04 6.98
C TRP A 45 -10.67 4.01 8.15
N ASP A 46 -11.10 3.45 9.29
CA ASP A 46 -10.99 4.02 10.64
C ASP A 46 -10.18 3.09 11.57
N ASP A 47 -9.41 3.75 12.44
CA ASP A 47 -8.82 3.36 13.72
C ASP A 47 -8.06 2.02 13.88
N ASP A 48 -6.75 2.07 13.67
CA ASP A 48 -5.74 1.15 14.23
C ASP A 48 -4.53 1.91 14.84
N SER A 49 -4.75 3.16 15.28
CA SER A 49 -3.68 4.05 15.78
C SER A 49 -3.32 3.83 17.26
N ALA A 50 -3.95 2.90 17.96
CA ALA A 50 -3.88 2.77 19.41
C ALA A 50 -2.70 1.93 19.96
N THR A 51 -1.84 1.35 19.12
CA THR A 51 -0.76 0.45 19.59
C THR A 51 0.62 0.84 19.07
N LEU A 52 0.99 2.12 19.18
CA LEU A 52 2.36 2.57 18.93
C LEU A 52 3.22 2.29 20.16
N ASN A 53 3.78 1.07 20.26
CA ASN A 53 4.80 0.77 21.27
C ASN A 53 6.04 1.64 21.01
N LYS A 54 6.36 2.48 21.99
CA LYS A 54 7.57 3.30 22.09
C LYS A 54 8.82 2.41 22.21
N GLU A 55 9.36 1.96 21.11
CA GLU A 55 10.82 1.83 21.01
C GLU A 55 11.33 3.09 20.31
N LEU A 56 11.66 4.09 21.12
CA LEU A 56 12.25 5.34 20.69
C LEU A 56 13.62 5.03 20.06
N ARG A 57 13.65 4.97 18.72
CA ARG A 57 14.90 5.07 17.98
C ARG A 57 15.51 6.42 18.34
N ILE A 58 16.68 6.42 18.98
CA ILE A 58 17.41 7.66 19.28
C ILE A 58 17.80 8.26 17.93
N LEU A 59 17.12 9.34 17.56
CA LEU A 59 17.45 10.11 16.36
C LEU A 59 18.73 10.90 16.65
N GLU A 60 19.63 10.99 15.68
CA GLU A 60 20.79 11.87 15.77
C GLU A 60 20.33 13.32 16.02
N PRO A 61 21.12 14.19 16.67
CA PRO A 61 20.70 15.55 17.01
C PRO A 61 20.13 16.34 15.82
N LYS A 62 20.68 16.16 14.62
CA LYS A 62 20.16 16.75 13.38
C LYS A 62 18.79 16.19 12.99
N GLN A 63 18.60 14.88 13.08
CA GLN A 63 17.34 14.20 12.78
C GLN A 63 16.25 14.54 13.81
N LEU A 64 16.63 14.72 15.08
CA LEU A 64 15.72 15.12 16.15
C LEU A 64 15.28 16.58 16.00
N ALA A 65 16.20 17.47 15.63
CA ALA A 65 15.87 18.85 15.26
C ALA A 65 14.90 18.90 14.08
N LEU A 66 15.22 18.18 12.99
CA LEU A 66 14.36 18.08 11.80
C LEU A 66 12.98 17.51 12.12
N ALA A 67 12.90 16.45 12.93
CA ALA A 67 11.63 15.86 13.36
C ALA A 67 10.81 16.83 14.23
N SER A 68 11.47 17.63 15.07
CA SER A 68 10.84 18.67 15.87
C SER A 68 10.30 19.80 14.99
N ASP A 69 11.06 20.24 13.99
CA ASP A 69 10.66 21.27 13.04
C ASP A 69 9.47 20.81 12.20
N LEU A 70 9.51 19.57 11.70
CA LEU A 70 8.40 18.95 10.98
C LEU A 70 7.16 18.80 11.83
N LYS A 71 7.31 18.39 13.09
CA LYS A 71 6.20 18.33 14.03
C LYS A 71 5.59 19.72 14.22
N SER A 72 6.42 20.75 14.37
CA SER A 72 5.96 22.15 14.47
C SER A 72 5.21 22.59 13.22
N VAL A 73 5.74 22.34 12.02
CA VAL A 73 5.09 22.67 10.74
C VAL A 73 3.76 21.92 10.59
N THR A 74 3.72 20.64 10.96
CA THR A 74 2.51 19.81 10.87
C THR A 74 1.45 20.25 11.88
N GLU A 75 1.85 20.62 13.10
CA GLU A 75 0.96 21.17 14.11
C GLU A 75 0.42 22.55 13.68
N LYS A 76 1.28 23.44 13.17
CA LYS A 76 0.87 24.73 12.60
C LYS A 76 -0.11 24.53 11.46
N PHE A 77 0.16 23.59 10.55
CA PHE A 77 -0.75 23.21 9.47
C PHE A 77 -2.09 22.75 10.04
N PHE A 78 -2.09 21.78 10.96
CA PHE A 78 -3.29 21.25 11.60
C PHE A 78 -4.16 22.36 12.22
N TYR A 79 -3.55 23.30 12.96
CA TYR A 79 -4.27 24.42 13.57
C TYR A 79 -4.76 25.45 12.55
N ARG A 80 -4.07 25.62 11.42
CA ARG A 80 -4.44 26.55 10.33
C ARG A 80 -5.53 25.96 9.42
N THR A 81 -5.48 24.67 9.08
CA THR A 81 -6.50 23.97 8.28
C THR A 81 -7.87 23.96 8.97
N ILE A 82 -7.89 23.92 10.31
CA ILE A 82 -9.13 24.02 11.10
C ILE A 82 -9.74 25.43 11.07
N LYS A 83 -8.96 26.48 10.74
CA LYS A 83 -9.35 27.90 10.85
C LYS A 83 -9.67 28.62 9.53
N SER A 84 -9.70 27.94 8.38
CA SER A 84 -9.96 28.48 7.02
C SER A 84 -8.71 28.76 6.17
N SER A 85 -8.93 28.60 4.87
CA SER A 85 -8.04 28.57 3.71
C SER A 85 -7.19 29.83 3.51
N LYS A 86 -5.86 29.66 3.58
CA LYS A 86 -4.83 30.20 2.66
C LYS A 86 -3.46 29.88 3.23
N PHE A 87 -2.64 29.21 2.44
CA PHE A 87 -1.26 28.85 2.79
C PHE A 87 -0.35 30.02 2.39
N GLU A 88 -0.01 30.89 3.33
CA GLU A 88 0.95 31.99 3.10
C GLU A 88 1.87 32.09 4.33
N SER A 89 2.94 31.32 4.35
CA SER A 89 4.06 31.48 5.29
C SER A 89 5.35 31.02 4.61
N TYR A 90 6.16 31.98 4.17
CA TYR A 90 7.39 31.77 3.41
C TYR A 90 8.44 30.90 4.13
N GLU A 91 8.46 30.91 5.46
CA GLU A 91 9.40 30.12 6.29
C GLU A 91 9.10 28.62 6.25
N ASP A 92 7.82 28.23 6.28
CA ASP A 92 7.42 26.82 6.24
C ASP A 92 7.76 26.21 4.85
N ASP A 93 7.69 27.00 3.77
CA ASP A 93 8.08 26.57 2.42
C ASP A 93 9.60 26.38 2.28
N GLU A 94 10.42 27.18 2.95
CA GLU A 94 11.87 27.02 2.92
C GLU A 94 12.31 25.72 3.61
N ILE A 95 11.72 25.40 4.76
CA ILE A 95 11.99 24.14 5.48
C ILE A 95 11.57 22.94 4.63
N LEU A 96 10.39 22.99 4.02
CA LEU A 96 9.90 21.90 3.15
C LEU A 96 10.77 21.75 1.89
N ARG A 97 11.23 22.86 1.28
CA ARG A 97 12.18 22.83 0.17
C ARG A 97 13.52 22.25 0.59
N ASN A 98 14.03 22.62 1.75
CA ASN A 98 15.30 22.07 2.27
C ASN A 98 15.20 20.56 2.52
N LEU A 99 14.10 20.10 3.11
CA LEU A 99 13.81 18.66 3.29
C LEU A 99 13.66 17.93 1.96
N ALA A 100 12.94 18.49 1.01
CA ALA A 100 12.79 17.89 -0.33
C ALA A 100 14.13 17.81 -1.07
N ASN A 101 15.03 18.77 -0.85
CA ASN A 101 16.35 18.82 -1.47
C ASN A 101 17.42 18.00 -0.75
N ASP A 102 17.17 17.56 0.49
CA ASP A 102 18.10 16.72 1.24
C ASP A 102 18.13 15.29 0.66
N LYS A 103 19.21 14.99 -0.06
CA LYS A 103 19.41 13.69 -0.71
C LYS A 103 19.81 12.57 0.25
N SER A 104 20.11 12.87 1.51
CA SER A 104 20.49 11.89 2.54
C SER A 104 19.28 11.21 3.17
N ILE A 105 18.08 11.79 3.03
CA ILE A 105 16.84 11.25 3.58
C ILE A 105 15.94 10.65 2.49
N TYR A 106 15.07 9.74 2.92
CA TYR A 106 13.99 9.19 2.12
C TYR A 106 12.66 9.43 2.84
N ILE A 107 11.79 10.20 2.20
CA ILE A 107 10.47 10.55 2.73
C ILE A 107 9.43 9.65 2.06
N THR A 108 8.64 8.95 2.87
CA THR A 108 7.58 8.06 2.39
C THR A 108 6.44 7.97 3.40
N ARG A 109 5.36 7.29 3.04
CA ARG A 109 4.25 6.98 3.95
C ARG A 109 4.50 5.66 4.69
N PRO A 110 3.94 5.46 5.90
CA PRO A 110 4.01 4.17 6.57
C PRO A 110 3.15 3.14 5.84
N ASP A 111 3.50 1.87 6.07
CA ASP A 111 2.75 0.72 5.57
C ASP A 111 1.32 0.62 6.13
N LYS A 112 1.13 1.09 7.36
CA LYS A 112 -0.16 1.14 8.06
C LYS A 112 -0.30 2.46 8.79
N GLY A 113 -1.54 2.92 8.88
CA GLY A 113 -1.88 4.18 9.52
C GLY A 113 -1.60 5.38 8.62
N ARG A 114 -1.78 6.56 9.22
CA ARG A 114 -1.67 7.84 8.54
C ARG A 114 -0.47 8.58 9.11
N GLY A 115 0.47 8.98 8.26
CA GLY A 115 1.67 9.69 8.70
C GLY A 115 2.73 9.82 7.62
N VAL A 116 3.80 10.53 7.96
CA VAL A 116 5.00 10.68 7.13
C VAL A 116 6.15 10.03 7.86
N VAL A 117 6.94 9.23 7.15
CA VAL A 117 8.13 8.55 7.65
C VAL A 117 9.34 9.10 6.95
N ILE A 118 10.31 9.53 7.73
CA ILE A 118 11.62 9.95 7.24
C ILE A 118 12.63 8.90 7.66
N LEU A 119 13.33 8.38 6.66
CA LEU A 119 14.37 7.37 6.84
C LEU A 119 15.69 7.95 6.36
N ASP A 120 16.79 7.48 6.95
CA ASP A 120 18.08 7.56 6.28
C ASP A 120 18.00 6.79 4.95
N LYS A 121 18.42 7.45 3.87
CA LYS A 121 18.27 6.91 2.52
C LYS A 121 19.12 5.66 2.29
N MET A 122 20.33 5.63 2.83
CA MET A 122 21.21 4.46 2.70
C MET A 122 20.64 3.27 3.47
N GLN A 123 20.13 3.48 4.68
CA GLN A 123 19.43 2.43 5.43
C GLN A 123 18.20 1.90 4.68
N TYR A 124 17.42 2.79 4.05
CA TYR A 124 16.28 2.38 3.25
C TYR A 124 16.72 1.53 2.05
N ILE A 125 17.73 1.97 1.29
CA ILE A 125 18.27 1.23 0.15
C ILE A 125 18.77 -0.14 0.60
N ASN A 126 19.58 -0.21 1.65
CA ASN A 126 20.11 -1.47 2.18
C ASN A 126 18.98 -2.45 2.58
N LYS A 127 17.90 -1.96 3.20
CA LYS A 127 16.74 -2.78 3.56
C LYS A 127 16.03 -3.33 2.32
N VAL A 128 15.88 -2.52 1.28
CA VAL A 128 15.28 -2.95 0.01
C VAL A 128 16.19 -3.95 -0.72
N GLU A 129 17.50 -3.69 -0.78
CA GLU A 129 18.48 -4.60 -1.40
C GLU A 129 18.53 -5.94 -0.67
N THR A 130 18.43 -5.95 0.66
CA THR A 130 18.34 -7.20 1.44
C THR A 130 17.18 -8.08 0.98
N ILE A 131 16.03 -7.48 0.64
CA ILE A 131 14.87 -8.20 0.10
C ILE A 131 15.16 -8.70 -1.32
N LEU A 132 15.72 -7.84 -2.17
CA LEU A 132 15.98 -8.17 -3.59
C LEU A 132 17.10 -9.19 -3.80
N ASN A 133 18.04 -9.29 -2.85
CA ASN A 133 19.13 -10.24 -2.87
C ASN A 133 18.73 -11.64 -2.37
N ASP A 134 17.47 -11.84 -1.97
CA ASP A 134 16.94 -13.17 -1.70
C ASP A 134 16.78 -13.96 -3.00
N ASN A 135 17.82 -14.72 -3.34
CA ASN A 135 17.87 -15.55 -4.55
C ASN A 135 16.90 -16.74 -4.52
N THR A 136 16.23 -17.01 -3.39
CA THR A 136 15.15 -18.02 -3.33
C THR A 136 13.84 -17.47 -3.86
N LYS A 137 13.68 -16.13 -3.91
CA LYS A 137 12.45 -15.43 -4.33
C LYS A 137 12.65 -14.60 -5.59
N PHE A 138 13.84 -14.04 -5.77
CA PHE A 138 14.14 -13.13 -6.87
C PHE A 138 15.26 -13.69 -7.75
N THR A 139 15.17 -13.40 -9.04
CA THR A 139 16.22 -13.72 -10.01
C THR A 139 16.60 -12.44 -10.73
N ARG A 140 17.89 -12.12 -10.71
CA ARG A 140 18.43 -10.97 -11.44
C ARG A 140 18.30 -11.22 -12.93
N LEU A 141 17.84 -10.19 -13.66
CA LEU A 141 17.77 -10.20 -15.12
C LEU A 141 18.95 -9.39 -15.67
N ASP A 142 19.62 -9.94 -16.68
CA ASP A 142 20.75 -9.26 -17.33
C ASP A 142 20.31 -8.14 -18.27
N LYS A 143 19.07 -8.23 -18.78
CA LYS A 143 18.49 -7.27 -19.72
C LYS A 143 17.04 -6.99 -19.35
N ASP A 144 16.60 -5.75 -19.58
CA ASP A 144 15.19 -5.38 -19.42
C ASP A 144 14.32 -6.04 -20.51
N PRO A 145 13.41 -6.96 -20.15
CA PRO A 145 12.58 -7.67 -21.13
C PRO A 145 11.33 -6.88 -21.55
N THR A 146 11.13 -5.65 -21.05
CA THR A 146 9.86 -4.92 -21.16
C THR A 146 9.42 -4.73 -22.61
N ILE A 147 10.33 -4.31 -23.50
CA ILE A 147 10.00 -4.11 -24.92
C ILE A 147 9.68 -5.44 -25.61
N THR A 148 10.47 -6.48 -25.35
CA THR A 148 10.24 -7.81 -25.92
C THR A 148 8.88 -8.35 -25.50
N ARG A 149 8.56 -8.32 -24.20
CA ARG A 149 7.28 -8.79 -23.66
C ARG A 149 6.10 -7.97 -24.17
N LYS A 150 6.27 -6.64 -24.30
CA LYS A 150 5.26 -5.77 -24.92
C LYS A 150 4.94 -6.21 -26.35
N ASN A 151 5.98 -6.47 -27.16
CA ASN A 151 5.81 -6.86 -28.55
C ASN A 151 5.14 -8.23 -28.65
N SER A 152 5.57 -9.21 -27.85
CA SER A 152 4.92 -10.53 -27.77
C SER A 152 3.44 -10.43 -27.38
N LEU A 153 3.10 -9.61 -26.38
CA LEU A 153 1.71 -9.39 -26.00
C LEU A 153 0.91 -8.72 -27.13
N THR A 154 1.49 -7.75 -27.81
CA THR A 154 0.81 -7.05 -28.93
C THR A 154 0.53 -8.00 -30.08
N THR A 155 1.47 -8.89 -30.41
CA THR A 155 1.29 -9.93 -31.42
C THR A 155 0.15 -10.86 -31.02
N LEU A 156 0.18 -11.41 -29.80
CA LEU A 156 -0.86 -12.29 -29.27
C LEU A 156 -2.25 -11.63 -29.32
N LEU A 157 -2.36 -10.38 -28.86
CA LEU A 157 -3.63 -9.65 -28.86
C LEU A 157 -4.19 -9.43 -30.28
N ARG A 158 -3.30 -9.28 -31.27
CA ARG A 158 -3.71 -9.14 -32.68
C ARG A 158 -4.20 -10.47 -33.26
N GLU A 159 -3.52 -11.56 -32.94
CA GLU A 159 -3.91 -12.92 -33.36
C GLU A 159 -5.31 -13.26 -32.85
N ILE A 160 -5.53 -13.17 -31.53
CA ILE A 160 -6.84 -13.50 -30.93
C ILE A 160 -7.96 -12.54 -31.37
N LYS A 161 -7.62 -11.31 -31.76
CA LYS A 161 -8.58 -10.38 -32.37
C LYS A 161 -8.96 -10.83 -33.78
N ASN A 162 -7.98 -11.21 -34.59
CA ASN A 162 -8.23 -11.70 -35.95
C ASN A 162 -9.02 -13.01 -35.98
N GLU A 163 -8.85 -13.85 -34.94
CA GLU A 163 -9.66 -15.05 -34.70
C GLU A 163 -11.08 -14.74 -34.19
N GLY A 164 -11.39 -13.47 -33.90
CA GLY A 164 -12.69 -13.05 -33.39
C GLY A 164 -12.95 -13.36 -31.91
N CYS A 165 -11.92 -13.74 -31.15
CA CYS A 165 -12.05 -14.01 -29.71
C CYS A 165 -12.24 -12.75 -28.86
N ILE A 166 -11.79 -11.60 -29.35
CA ILE A 166 -11.98 -10.29 -28.69
C ILE A 166 -12.45 -9.25 -29.71
N THR A 167 -13.25 -8.31 -29.24
CA THR A 167 -13.73 -7.16 -30.03
C THR A 167 -12.63 -6.12 -30.25
N GLU A 168 -12.84 -5.20 -31.20
CA GLU A 168 -11.96 -4.04 -31.38
C GLU A 168 -11.84 -3.23 -30.08
N GLN A 169 -12.96 -2.98 -29.40
CA GLN A 169 -12.98 -2.19 -28.17
C GLN A 169 -12.15 -2.85 -27.06
N GLU A 170 -12.25 -4.17 -26.92
CA GLU A 170 -11.45 -4.96 -25.99
C GLU A 170 -9.96 -4.93 -26.36
N TYR A 171 -9.62 -5.14 -27.63
CA TYR A 171 -8.25 -5.00 -28.10
C TYR A 171 -7.67 -3.62 -27.75
N GLN A 172 -8.42 -2.55 -28.02
CA GLN A 172 -7.98 -1.19 -27.71
C GLN A 172 -7.78 -1.00 -26.20
N ARG A 173 -8.55 -1.66 -25.34
CA ARG A 173 -8.38 -1.62 -23.88
C ARG A 173 -7.22 -2.47 -23.38
N PHE A 174 -6.93 -3.60 -24.01
CA PHE A 174 -5.92 -4.56 -23.56
C PHE A 174 -4.52 -4.23 -24.07
N ARG A 175 -4.44 -3.58 -25.24
CA ARG A 175 -3.16 -3.28 -25.88
C ARG A 175 -2.27 -2.45 -24.97
N PRO A 176 -0.95 -2.67 -25.01
CA PRO A 176 -0.01 -1.81 -24.30
C PRO A 176 -0.11 -0.36 -24.78
N VAL A 177 -0.38 0.58 -23.87
CA VAL A 177 -0.34 2.04 -24.15
C VAL A 177 1.00 2.64 -23.70
N GLY A 178 1.64 2.02 -22.71
CA GLY A 178 2.96 2.37 -22.21
C GLY A 178 3.91 1.17 -22.20
N SER A 179 5.19 1.44 -21.94
CA SER A 179 6.23 0.42 -21.87
C SER A 179 7.19 0.68 -20.70
N ILE A 180 6.64 1.09 -19.56
CA ILE A 180 7.43 1.34 -18.36
C ILE A 180 7.57 0.03 -17.58
N PRO A 181 8.79 -0.40 -17.23
CA PRO A 181 8.99 -1.53 -16.34
C PRO A 181 8.31 -1.27 -14.99
N ALA A 182 7.76 -2.32 -14.38
CA ALA A 182 7.17 -2.19 -13.06
C ALA A 182 8.22 -1.69 -12.05
N ARG A 183 7.83 -0.74 -11.19
CA ARG A 183 8.75 -0.08 -10.24
C ARG A 183 8.51 -0.63 -8.85
N LEU A 184 9.59 -1.06 -8.19
CA LEU A 184 9.53 -1.44 -6.78
C LEU A 184 9.80 -0.23 -5.89
N TYR A 185 8.99 -0.08 -4.85
CA TYR A 185 9.23 0.83 -3.74
C TYR A 185 8.85 0.16 -2.42
N GLY A 186 9.32 0.69 -1.30
CA GLY A 186 9.20 0.10 0.01
C GLY A 186 8.39 0.97 0.96
N LEU A 187 7.43 0.36 1.67
CA LEU A 187 6.69 1.03 2.74
C LEU A 187 7.18 0.56 4.12
N PRO A 188 7.61 1.45 5.02
CA PRO A 188 8.07 1.08 6.36
C PRO A 188 6.92 0.59 7.25
N LYS A 189 7.06 -0.62 7.79
CA LYS A 189 6.18 -1.20 8.81
C LYS A 189 6.54 -0.64 10.18
N THR A 190 6.17 0.61 10.43
CA THR A 190 6.47 1.34 11.69
C THR A 190 5.92 0.68 12.96
N HIS A 191 4.94 -0.21 12.82
CA HIS A 191 4.34 -0.99 13.90
C HIS A 191 5.09 -2.30 14.23
N LYS A 192 6.28 -2.53 13.63
CA LYS A 192 7.12 -3.71 13.85
C LYS A 192 8.53 -3.27 14.28
N ILE A 193 9.13 -4.04 15.18
CA ILE A 193 10.51 -3.83 15.66
C ILE A 193 11.48 -3.83 14.46
N GLY A 194 12.45 -2.91 14.48
CA GLY A 194 13.42 -2.73 13.39
C GLY A 194 12.86 -2.02 12.14
N VAL A 195 11.56 -1.70 12.10
CA VAL A 195 10.87 -1.02 10.99
C VAL A 195 11.19 -1.69 9.63
N PRO A 196 10.82 -2.97 9.44
CA PRO A 196 11.04 -3.66 8.18
C PRO A 196 10.27 -2.99 7.04
N ILE A 197 10.75 -3.17 5.81
CA ILE A 197 10.13 -2.61 4.61
C ILE A 197 9.17 -3.63 3.99
N ARG A 198 7.95 -3.22 3.65
CA ARG A 198 7.06 -3.97 2.76
C ARG A 198 7.37 -3.57 1.31
N PRO A 199 7.86 -4.48 0.46
CA PRO A 199 8.04 -4.18 -0.95
C PRO A 199 6.67 -4.08 -1.63
N ILE A 200 6.49 -3.04 -2.45
CA ILE A 200 5.32 -2.80 -3.29
C ILE A 200 5.80 -2.66 -4.72
N ILE A 201 5.14 -3.37 -5.64
CA ILE A 201 5.41 -3.27 -7.08
C ILE A 201 4.32 -2.41 -7.70
N SER A 202 4.68 -1.23 -8.19
CA SER A 202 3.80 -0.41 -9.03
C SER A 202 3.86 -0.91 -10.47
N CYS A 203 2.74 -1.44 -10.94
CA CYS A 203 2.54 -1.87 -12.33
C CYS A 203 1.82 -0.82 -13.18
N LEU A 204 1.72 0.42 -12.71
CA LEU A 204 1.09 1.50 -13.46
C LEU A 204 1.83 1.72 -14.78
N GLN A 205 1.06 1.82 -15.88
CA GLN A 205 1.59 2.01 -17.23
C GLN A 205 2.55 0.89 -17.70
N SER A 206 2.57 -0.25 -17.01
CA SER A 206 3.23 -1.46 -17.50
C SER A 206 2.54 -1.98 -18.75
N TYR A 207 3.29 -2.69 -19.58
CA TYR A 207 2.82 -3.15 -20.89
C TYR A 207 1.55 -4.02 -20.81
N ASN A 208 1.36 -4.75 -19.70
CA ASN A 208 0.24 -5.66 -19.48
C ASN A 208 -0.87 -5.09 -18.59
N TYR A 209 -0.80 -3.81 -18.18
CA TYR A 209 -1.75 -3.22 -17.21
C TYR A 209 -3.22 -3.35 -17.64
N GLY A 210 -3.54 -3.02 -18.89
CA GLY A 210 -4.90 -3.08 -19.43
C GLY A 210 -5.50 -4.49 -19.41
N LEU A 211 -4.73 -5.46 -19.90
CA LEU A 211 -5.09 -6.88 -19.88
C LEU A 211 -5.21 -7.41 -18.44
N ALA A 212 -4.26 -7.09 -17.56
CA ALA A 212 -4.28 -7.53 -16.17
C ALA A 212 -5.53 -7.04 -15.43
N LYS A 213 -5.95 -5.80 -15.65
CA LYS A 213 -7.19 -5.25 -15.07
C LYS A 213 -8.43 -5.99 -15.54
N PHE A 214 -8.47 -6.38 -16.82
CA PHE A 214 -9.56 -7.19 -17.36
C PHE A 214 -9.59 -8.60 -16.75
N LEU A 215 -8.45 -9.29 -16.72
CA LEU A 215 -8.33 -10.61 -16.11
C LEU A 215 -8.69 -10.59 -14.62
N ALA A 216 -8.28 -9.56 -13.89
CA ALA A 216 -8.66 -9.39 -12.48
C ALA A 216 -10.18 -9.35 -12.29
N ASN A 217 -10.93 -8.71 -13.19
CA ASN A 217 -12.40 -8.69 -13.12
C ASN A 217 -13.01 -10.08 -13.34
N ILE A 218 -12.42 -10.89 -14.21
CA ILE A 218 -12.86 -12.27 -14.46
C ILE A 218 -12.54 -13.18 -13.27
N ILE A 219 -11.36 -13.01 -12.65
CA ILE A 219 -10.86 -13.88 -11.59
C ILE A 219 -11.46 -13.52 -10.23
N THR A 220 -11.78 -12.26 -9.97
CA THR A 220 -12.27 -11.77 -8.66
C THR A 220 -13.46 -12.59 -8.11
N PRO A 221 -14.50 -12.90 -8.90
CA PRO A 221 -15.62 -13.73 -8.42
C PRO A 221 -15.21 -15.14 -7.95
N LEU A 222 -14.11 -15.70 -8.48
CA LEU A 222 -13.64 -17.05 -8.13
C LEU A 222 -13.02 -17.14 -6.72
N ARG A 223 -12.73 -15.98 -6.12
CA ARG A 223 -12.21 -15.86 -4.75
C ARG A 223 -13.28 -16.10 -3.69
N ASN A 224 -14.55 -15.95 -4.05
CA ASN A 224 -15.64 -16.07 -3.09
C ASN A 224 -15.72 -17.51 -2.56
N SER A 225 -15.71 -17.63 -1.24
CA SER A 225 -15.85 -18.89 -0.52
C SER A 225 -16.89 -18.70 0.57
N LYS A 226 -17.68 -19.75 0.85
CA LYS A 226 -18.65 -19.76 1.96
C LYS A 226 -17.99 -19.64 3.33
N TYR A 227 -16.67 -19.83 3.41
CA TYR A 227 -15.88 -19.71 4.63
C TYR A 227 -15.16 -18.36 4.74
N SER A 228 -15.28 -17.50 3.72
CA SER A 228 -14.67 -16.17 3.72
C SER A 228 -15.70 -15.13 4.12
N LEU A 229 -15.32 -14.29 5.07
CA LEU A 229 -16.08 -13.11 5.45
C LEU A 229 -15.51 -11.89 4.72
N LYS A 230 -16.35 -10.93 4.37
CA LYS A 230 -15.97 -9.76 3.56
C LYS A 230 -15.22 -8.72 4.37
N ASN A 231 -15.61 -8.51 5.62
CA ASN A 231 -15.06 -7.47 6.47
C ASN A 231 -15.24 -7.78 7.97
N THR A 232 -14.71 -6.89 8.80
CA THR A 232 -14.79 -6.99 10.27
C THR A 232 -16.24 -6.94 10.78
N ASP A 233 -17.12 -6.16 10.17
CA ASP A 233 -18.52 -6.04 10.60
C ASP A 233 -19.30 -7.35 10.40
N GLU A 234 -19.06 -8.04 9.28
CA GLU A 234 -19.64 -9.35 9.00
C GLU A 234 -19.11 -10.39 9.99
N PHE A 235 -17.82 -10.32 10.36
CA PHE A 235 -17.24 -11.16 11.40
C PHE A 235 -17.86 -10.92 12.78
N LEU A 236 -18.03 -9.66 13.18
CA LEU A 236 -18.69 -9.33 14.45
C LEU A 236 -20.14 -9.81 14.47
N THR A 237 -20.85 -9.66 13.35
CA THR A 237 -22.22 -10.16 13.19
C THR A 237 -22.26 -11.68 13.30
N PHE A 238 -21.36 -12.38 12.60
CA PHE A 238 -21.22 -13.83 12.66
C PHE A 238 -20.99 -14.32 14.09
N LEU A 239 -20.11 -13.68 14.87
CA LEU A 239 -19.87 -14.04 16.27
C LEU A 239 -21.10 -13.82 17.15
N LYS A 240 -21.80 -12.68 17.00
CA LYS A 240 -23.01 -12.36 17.78
C LYS A 240 -24.16 -13.33 17.48
N SER A 241 -24.31 -13.75 16.23
CA SER A 241 -25.31 -14.73 15.82
C SER A 241 -24.99 -16.17 16.24
N ASN A 242 -23.75 -16.42 16.70
CA ASN A 242 -23.29 -17.75 17.09
C ASN A 242 -22.71 -17.78 18.52
N PRO A 243 -23.51 -17.48 19.56
CA PRO A 243 -23.04 -17.39 20.95
C PRO A 243 -22.45 -18.69 21.49
N GLN A 244 -22.81 -19.85 20.91
CA GLN A 244 -22.23 -21.15 21.24
C GLN A 244 -20.72 -21.22 20.99
N LEU A 245 -20.17 -20.37 20.11
CA LEU A 245 -18.74 -20.32 19.82
C LEU A 245 -17.90 -19.91 21.04
N ALA A 246 -18.51 -19.26 22.05
CA ALA A 246 -17.82 -18.89 23.29
C ALA A 246 -17.27 -20.08 24.10
N LYS A 247 -17.73 -21.30 23.81
CA LYS A 247 -17.23 -22.54 24.44
C LYS A 247 -15.93 -23.05 23.81
N PHE A 248 -15.55 -22.52 22.65
CA PHE A 248 -14.39 -22.96 21.88
C PHE A 248 -13.24 -21.95 22.02
N LYS A 249 -12.02 -22.42 21.77
CA LYS A 249 -10.84 -21.56 21.67
C LYS A 249 -10.67 -21.10 20.23
N MET A 250 -10.39 -19.81 20.05
CA MET A 250 -10.02 -19.25 18.76
C MET A 250 -8.51 -19.38 18.55
N ILE A 251 -8.12 -19.85 17.37
CA ILE A 251 -6.73 -19.93 16.93
C ILE A 251 -6.59 -19.02 15.70
N SER A 252 -5.53 -18.23 15.67
CA SER A 252 -5.21 -17.34 14.56
C SER A 252 -3.95 -17.81 13.86
N PHE A 253 -4.00 -17.86 12.53
CA PHE A 253 -2.87 -18.17 11.67
C PHE A 253 -2.61 -16.98 10.74
N ASP A 254 -1.35 -16.64 10.53
CA ASP A 254 -0.92 -15.60 9.59
C ASP A 254 0.00 -16.23 8.54
N ILE A 255 -0.20 -15.88 7.27
CA ILE A 255 0.64 -16.38 6.18
C ILE A 255 1.83 -15.45 6.01
N GLU A 256 3.03 -16.00 6.16
CA GLU A 256 4.25 -15.25 5.92
C GLU A 256 4.49 -15.04 4.41
N SER A 257 4.73 -13.78 4.03
CA SER A 257 5.20 -13.40 2.69
C SER A 257 4.35 -13.97 1.55
N LEU A 258 3.02 -13.93 1.69
CA LEU A 258 2.06 -14.53 0.74
C LEU A 258 2.42 -14.29 -0.73
N PHE A 259 2.70 -13.05 -1.13
CA PHE A 259 2.94 -12.70 -2.55
C PHE A 259 4.15 -13.38 -3.19
N THR A 260 5.22 -13.64 -2.45
CA THR A 260 6.43 -14.29 -2.97
C THR A 260 6.38 -15.82 -2.83
N ASN A 261 5.34 -16.34 -2.17
CA ASN A 261 5.15 -17.77 -1.92
C ASN A 261 3.97 -18.38 -2.72
N ILE A 262 3.35 -17.63 -3.63
CA ILE A 262 2.26 -18.14 -4.47
C ILE A 262 2.83 -19.12 -5.51
N PRO A 263 2.37 -20.39 -5.56
CA PRO A 263 2.75 -21.32 -6.64
C PRO A 263 2.02 -20.89 -7.92
N VAL A 264 2.67 -20.01 -8.70
CA VAL A 264 2.03 -19.31 -9.83
C VAL A 264 1.42 -20.27 -10.85
N LYS A 265 2.14 -21.33 -11.23
CA LYS A 265 1.66 -22.30 -12.22
C LYS A 265 0.44 -23.07 -11.72
N GLU A 266 0.50 -23.64 -10.52
CA GLU A 266 -0.62 -24.36 -9.91
C GLU A 266 -1.84 -23.44 -9.74
N THR A 267 -1.60 -22.17 -9.36
CA THR A 267 -2.67 -21.18 -9.22
C THR A 267 -3.35 -20.89 -10.56
N ILE A 268 -2.58 -20.78 -11.65
CA ILE A 268 -3.12 -20.61 -13.01
C ILE A 268 -3.97 -21.83 -13.39
N ASP A 269 -3.47 -23.04 -13.15
CA ASP A 269 -4.18 -24.28 -13.47
C ASP A 269 -5.53 -24.35 -12.72
N ILE A 270 -5.55 -24.04 -11.43
CA ILE A 270 -6.79 -23.97 -10.62
C ILE A 270 -7.77 -22.92 -11.15
N ILE A 271 -7.28 -21.76 -11.59
CA ILE A 271 -8.14 -20.71 -12.17
C ILE A 271 -8.74 -21.20 -13.49
N CYS A 272 -7.95 -21.82 -14.36
CA CYS A 272 -8.42 -22.40 -15.61
C CYS A 272 -9.48 -23.50 -15.36
N ASP A 273 -9.25 -24.41 -14.42
CA ASP A 273 -10.22 -25.44 -14.01
C ASP A 273 -11.56 -24.83 -13.61
N LYS A 274 -11.52 -23.78 -12.79
CA LYS A 274 -12.73 -23.09 -12.32
C LYS A 274 -13.47 -22.36 -13.44
N LEU A 275 -12.76 -21.74 -14.38
CA LEU A 275 -13.35 -20.97 -15.47
C LEU A 275 -13.95 -21.86 -16.57
N TYR A 276 -13.23 -22.90 -16.97
CA TYR A 276 -13.57 -23.71 -18.13
C TYR A 276 -14.21 -25.06 -17.78
N ARG A 277 -14.33 -25.39 -16.49
CA ARG A 277 -14.83 -26.69 -15.99
C ARG A 277 -14.09 -27.90 -16.58
N THR A 278 -12.87 -27.68 -17.09
CA THR A 278 -11.97 -28.75 -17.48
C THR A 278 -11.42 -29.37 -16.21
N LYS A 279 -11.38 -30.71 -16.11
CA LYS A 279 -10.74 -31.40 -14.98
C LYS A 279 -9.22 -31.44 -15.22
N HIS A 280 -8.50 -30.32 -15.15
CA HIS A 280 -7.05 -30.44 -14.93
C HIS A 280 -6.87 -30.98 -13.51
N LYS A 281 -6.00 -31.99 -13.38
CA LYS A 281 -5.83 -32.77 -12.14
C LYS A 281 -5.01 -31.98 -11.11
N SER A 282 -5.43 -30.76 -10.79
CA SER A 282 -4.82 -29.94 -9.75
C SER A 282 -5.24 -30.51 -8.40
N LYS A 283 -4.50 -31.51 -7.89
CA LYS A 283 -4.66 -31.91 -6.48
C LYS A 283 -4.06 -30.78 -5.65
N LEU A 284 -4.89 -30.11 -4.87
CA LEU A 284 -4.43 -29.24 -3.80
C LEU A 284 -3.47 -30.08 -2.94
N PHE A 285 -2.18 -29.82 -2.99
CA PHE A 285 -1.24 -30.50 -2.12
C PHE A 285 -1.43 -29.94 -0.72
N ILE A 286 -2.15 -30.68 0.13
CA ILE A 286 -2.14 -30.47 1.56
C ILE A 286 -1.03 -31.40 2.07
N PRO A 287 0.14 -30.87 2.50
CA PRO A 287 1.13 -31.68 3.18
C PRO A 287 0.46 -32.31 4.40
N GLU A 288 0.63 -33.63 4.58
CA GLU A 288 0.27 -34.34 5.82
C GLU A 288 1.01 -33.75 7.03
#